data_AF-X1U7X0-F1
#
_entry.id   AF-X1U7X0-F1
#
_cell.length_a   1.000
_cell.length_b   1.000
_cell.length_c   1.000
_cell.angle_alpha   90.00
_cell.angle_beta   90.00
_cell.angle_gamma   90.00
#
_symmetry.space_group_name_H-M   'P 1'
#
loop_
_entity.id
_entity.type
_entity.pdbx_description
1 polymer ?
#
loop_
_entity_poly.entity_id
_entity_poly.type
_entity_poly.pdbx_seq_one_letter_code
_entity_poly.pdbx_strand_id
1 'polypeptide(L)'
;LAHIKLSQDGDKKVIIDDDIRELVAVLLSNTPPCEEFIQGAGDATLWYFGCMPSLAINVGGNAFTTAARSGVTFYGGDGGRLREIQDTGGPNWSAKVSGWCPHCAIEIPFGLQDEIEDWFTVPEGGSIKADITGGSDVGTSQTCQVFLQQLRRY
;
A
#
# COMPACT_ATOMS: atom_id res chain seq x y z
N LEU A 1 15.61 -1.68 -3.71
CA LEU A 1 14.17 -1.61 -4.12
C LEU A 1 13.89 -2.64 -5.22
N ALA A 2 12.66 -3.13 -5.37
CA ALA A 2 12.31 -4.13 -6.39
C ALA A 2 11.95 -3.48 -7.75
N HIS A 3 12.25 -4.21 -8.82
CA HIS A 3 12.06 -3.81 -10.22
C HIS A 3 11.03 -4.74 -10.88
N ILE A 4 10.13 -4.17 -11.69
CA ILE A 4 9.10 -4.92 -12.40
C ILE A 4 9.19 -4.67 -13.90
N LYS A 5 9.20 -5.76 -14.66
CA LYS A 5 9.10 -5.74 -16.12
C LYS A 5 7.88 -6.52 -16.56
N LEU A 6 7.01 -5.87 -17.34
CA LEU A 6 5.88 -6.50 -18.00
C LEU A 6 6.09 -6.45 -19.50
N SER A 7 6.09 -7.63 -20.13
CA SER A 7 6.34 -7.76 -21.55
C SER A 7 5.40 -8.73 -22.25
N GLN A 8 5.38 -8.65 -23.58
CA GLN A 8 4.54 -9.43 -24.45
C GLN A 8 5.37 -10.11 -25.55
N ASP A 9 4.94 -11.32 -25.91
CA ASP A 9 5.47 -12.14 -27.01
C ASP A 9 6.98 -12.39 -26.94
N GLY A 10 7.47 -12.68 -25.73
CA GLY A 10 8.89 -12.93 -25.48
C GLY A 10 9.74 -11.67 -25.59
N ASP A 11 9.37 -10.63 -24.82
CA ASP A 11 10.06 -9.33 -24.77
C ASP A 11 10.06 -8.50 -26.07
N LYS A 12 9.28 -8.89 -27.09
CA LYS A 12 9.16 -8.11 -28.34
C LYS A 12 8.48 -6.77 -28.14
N LYS A 13 7.56 -6.70 -27.17
CA LYS A 13 6.91 -5.46 -26.73
C LYS A 13 7.02 -5.38 -25.22
N VAL A 14 7.64 -4.31 -24.73
CA VAL A 14 7.73 -4.01 -23.31
C VAL A 14 6.66 -2.98 -22.98
N ILE A 15 5.84 -3.29 -21.98
CA ILE A 15 4.68 -2.48 -21.58
C ILE A 15 5.05 -1.63 -20.37
N ILE A 16 5.73 -2.24 -19.39
CA ILE A 16 6.23 -1.59 -18.18
C ILE A 16 7.65 -2.12 -17.95
N ASP A 17 8.58 -1.24 -17.60
CA ASP A 17 9.96 -1.59 -17.26
C ASP A 17 10.49 -0.51 -16.31
N ASP A 18 10.07 -0.61 -15.05
CA ASP A 18 10.28 0.45 -14.05
C ASP A 18 10.54 -0.12 -12.66
N ASP A 19 11.09 0.74 -11.81
CA ASP A 19 11.17 0.47 -10.38
C ASP A 19 9.77 0.54 -9.75
N ILE A 20 9.45 -0.40 -8.85
CA ILE A 20 8.11 -0.48 -8.23
C ILE A 20 7.75 0.83 -7.52
N ARG A 21 8.73 1.56 -6.98
CA ARG A 21 8.47 2.84 -6.31
C ARG A 21 7.96 3.90 -7.28
N GLU A 22 8.52 3.95 -8.48
CA GLU A 22 8.12 4.91 -9.51
C GLU A 22 6.75 4.54 -10.06
N LEU A 23 6.55 3.24 -10.35
CA LEU A 23 5.25 2.71 -10.74
C LEU A 23 4.17 3.04 -9.71
N VAL A 24 4.42 2.80 -8.42
CA VAL A 24 3.51 3.17 -7.33
C VAL A 24 3.25 4.67 -7.33
N ALA A 25 4.27 5.52 -7.42
CA ALA A 25 4.06 6.97 -7.42
C ALA A 25 3.14 7.43 -8.56
N VAL A 26 3.30 6.86 -9.76
CA VAL A 26 2.43 7.15 -10.91
C VAL A 26 1.01 6.65 -10.67
N LEU A 27 0.85 5.40 -10.22
CA LEU A 27 -0.48 4.81 -9.97
C LEU A 27 -1.23 5.54 -8.86
N LEU A 28 -0.53 5.95 -7.80
CA LEU A 28 -1.12 6.65 -6.67
C LEU A 28 -1.52 8.09 -6.96
N SER A 29 -0.98 8.70 -8.02
CA SER A 29 -1.37 10.06 -8.43
C SER A 29 -2.86 10.18 -8.78
N ASN A 30 -3.50 9.07 -9.15
CA ASN A 30 -4.90 9.02 -9.58
C ASN A 30 -5.87 8.50 -8.50
N THR A 31 -5.36 8.03 -7.36
CA THR A 31 -6.21 7.36 -6.34
C THR A 31 -6.07 8.08 -4.99
N PRO A 32 -7.20 8.45 -4.36
CA PRO A 32 -7.14 9.04 -3.02
C PRO A 32 -6.58 8.02 -2.02
N PRO A 33 -5.92 8.50 -0.93
CA PRO A 33 -5.49 7.61 0.12
C PRO A 33 -6.70 6.94 0.79
N CYS A 34 -6.52 5.70 1.21
CA CYS A 34 -7.45 5.02 2.07
C CYS A 34 -7.25 5.49 3.52
N GLU A 35 -8.34 5.65 4.26
CA GLU A 35 -8.33 6.23 5.60
C GLU A 35 -9.02 5.30 6.59
N GLU A 36 -8.42 5.18 7.76
CA GLU A 36 -8.92 4.42 8.90
C GLU A 36 -8.94 5.31 10.14
N PHE A 37 -10.00 5.19 10.93
CA PHE A 37 -10.11 5.89 12.21
C PHE A 37 -10.05 4.88 13.35
N ILE A 38 -9.12 5.10 14.27
CA ILE A 38 -8.84 4.18 15.37
C ILE A 38 -8.93 4.96 16.68
N GLN A 39 -9.54 4.32 17.69
CA GLN A 39 -9.55 4.83 19.05
C GLN A 39 -8.91 3.80 19.97
N GLY A 40 -8.13 4.28 20.92
CA GLY A 40 -7.48 3.44 21.91
C GLY A 40 -7.61 4.01 23.31
N ALA A 41 -7.50 3.11 24.29
CA ALA A 41 -7.32 3.50 25.67
C ALA A 41 -5.89 4.01 25.88
N GLY A 42 -5.72 4.94 26.82
CA GLY A 42 -4.41 5.38 27.25
C GLY A 42 -3.72 4.33 28.13
N ASP A 43 -2.42 4.11 27.94
CA ASP A 43 -1.59 3.23 28.76
C ASP A 43 -0.21 3.88 28.97
N ALA A 44 0.42 3.62 30.12
CA ALA A 44 1.75 4.15 30.46
C ALA A 44 2.88 3.48 29.68
N THR A 45 2.59 2.40 28.96
CA THR A 45 3.59 1.56 28.28
C THR A 45 3.46 1.71 26.78
N LEU A 46 4.59 1.59 26.08
CA LEU A 46 4.65 1.55 24.62
C LEU A 46 3.65 0.51 24.07
N TRP A 47 2.62 1.00 23.38
CA TRP A 47 1.52 0.19 22.87
C TRP A 47 1.66 0.00 21.37
N TYR A 48 1.30 -1.18 20.88
CA TYR A 48 1.18 -1.46 19.46
C TYR A 48 -0.26 -1.72 19.06
N PHE A 49 -0.73 -1.04 18.03
CA PHE A 49 -2.06 -1.25 17.48
C PHE A 49 -1.97 -1.58 15.99
N GLY A 50 -2.92 -2.40 15.54
CA GLY A 50 -3.05 -2.74 14.13
C GLY A 50 -3.75 -1.61 13.39
N CYS A 51 -3.31 -1.36 12.17
CA CYS A 51 -4.04 -0.59 11.18
C CYS A 51 -4.02 -1.38 9.87
N MET A 52 -4.82 -0.95 8.90
CA MET A 52 -4.71 -1.45 7.54
C MET A 52 -3.26 -1.33 7.05
N PRO A 53 -2.64 -2.43 6.55
CA PRO A 53 -1.34 -2.34 5.92
C PRO A 53 -1.45 -1.48 4.67
N SER A 54 -0.63 -0.44 4.57
CA SER A 54 -0.59 0.47 3.43
C SER A 54 0.83 0.98 3.22
N LEU A 55 1.09 1.55 2.04
CA LEU A 55 2.31 2.25 1.70
C LEU A 55 2.20 3.73 2.03
N ALA A 56 3.34 4.34 2.37
CA ALA A 56 3.48 5.77 2.67
C ALA A 56 2.48 6.25 3.73
N ILE A 57 2.46 5.56 4.88
CA ILE A 57 1.49 5.86 5.94
C ILE A 57 1.72 7.25 6.52
N ASN A 58 0.61 7.98 6.68
CA ASN A 58 0.52 9.18 7.49
C ASN A 58 -0.47 8.93 8.63
N VAL A 59 -0.05 9.23 9.85
CA VAL A 59 -0.87 9.09 11.05
C VAL A 59 -0.91 10.42 11.79
N GLY A 60 -2.13 10.89 12.07
CA GLY A 60 -2.39 12.07 12.86
C GLY A 60 -3.45 11.76 13.90
N GLY A 61 -3.20 12.10 15.15
CA GLY A 61 -4.15 11.83 16.21
C GLY A 61 -3.99 12.77 17.38
N ASN A 62 -4.93 12.69 18.30
CA ASN A 62 -4.91 13.50 19.51
C ASN A 62 -5.56 12.74 20.67
N ALA A 63 -5.20 13.17 21.87
CA ALA A 63 -5.87 12.77 23.10
C ALA A 63 -7.31 13.31 23.11
N PHE A 64 -8.27 12.50 23.57
CA PHE A 64 -9.63 12.94 23.87
C PHE A 64 -9.94 12.74 25.35
N THR A 65 -9.46 13.64 26.20
CA THR A 65 -9.83 13.67 27.63
C THR A 65 -9.95 15.10 28.15
N THR A 66 -10.54 15.25 29.33
CA THR A 66 -10.74 16.51 30.06
C THR A 66 -9.60 16.86 31.03
N ALA A 67 -8.60 16.00 31.23
CA ALA A 67 -7.50 16.21 32.18
C ALA A 67 -6.13 16.31 31.46
N ALA A 68 -5.19 17.05 32.06
CA ALA A 68 -4.10 17.77 31.39
C ALA A 68 -3.10 16.94 30.54
N ARG A 69 -2.93 17.41 29.29
CA ARG A 69 -1.68 17.65 28.53
C ARG A 69 -0.54 16.62 28.58
N SER A 70 -0.79 15.35 28.31
CA SER A 70 0.26 14.49 27.73
C SER A 70 0.05 14.40 26.22
N GLY A 71 1.13 14.57 25.46
CA GLY A 71 1.10 14.49 24.00
C GLY A 71 1.13 13.03 23.56
N VAL A 72 0.25 12.66 22.65
CA VAL A 72 0.25 11.31 22.04
C VAL A 72 1.12 11.37 20.79
N THR A 73 2.11 10.50 20.69
CA THR A 73 2.94 10.40 19.48
C THR A 73 2.83 9.03 18.83
N PHE A 74 2.68 9.02 17.51
CA PHE A 74 2.59 7.80 16.70
C PHE A 74 3.86 7.63 15.86
N TYR A 75 4.32 6.39 15.72
CA TYR A 75 5.51 6.04 14.94
C TYR A 75 5.30 4.77 14.12
N GLY A 76 6.06 4.66 13.03
CA GLY A 76 6.05 3.50 12.14
C GLY A 76 4.82 3.48 11.25
N GLY A 77 4.27 2.29 11.01
CA GLY A 77 3.01 2.10 10.30
C GLY A 77 3.14 1.22 9.06
N ASP A 78 4.19 1.39 8.27
CA ASP A 78 4.40 0.59 7.06
C ASP A 78 4.35 -0.92 7.40
N GLY A 79 3.37 -1.62 6.81
CA GLY A 79 3.08 -3.02 7.13
C GLY A 79 1.94 -3.28 8.13
N GLY A 80 1.17 -2.27 8.50
CA GLY A 80 -0.10 -2.42 9.23
C GLY A 80 0.01 -2.48 10.75
N ARG A 81 1.14 -2.01 11.31
CA ARG A 81 1.34 -1.92 12.75
C ARG A 81 1.95 -0.58 13.13
N LEU A 82 1.21 0.17 13.93
CA LEU A 82 1.64 1.45 14.49
C LEU A 82 2.05 1.29 15.95
N ARG A 83 2.90 2.22 16.37
CA ARG A 83 3.38 2.33 17.74
C ARG A 83 2.89 3.62 18.33
N GLU A 84 2.27 3.53 19.50
CA GLU A 84 1.80 4.65 20.29
C GLU A 84 2.72 4.83 21.50
N ILE A 85 3.05 6.09 21.81
CA ILE A 85 3.84 6.48 22.97
C ILE A 85 3.20 7.70 23.63
N GLN A 86 2.99 7.58 24.94
CA GLN A 86 2.47 8.61 25.84
C GLN A 86 3.14 8.49 27.22
N ASP A 87 2.95 9.49 28.08
CA ASP A 87 3.48 9.45 29.45
C ASP A 87 2.63 8.53 30.37
N THR A 88 3.16 8.22 31.55
CA THR A 88 2.45 7.42 32.57
C THR A 88 1.09 8.02 32.92
N GLY A 89 0.03 7.21 32.77
CA GLY A 89 -1.35 7.67 32.97
C GLY A 89 -1.90 8.44 31.77
N GLY A 90 -1.37 8.15 30.58
CA GLY A 90 -1.73 8.85 29.36
C GLY A 90 -3.23 8.76 29.01
N PRO A 91 -3.73 9.75 28.25
CA PRO A 91 -5.16 9.88 27.92
C PRO A 91 -5.61 8.87 26.86
N ASN A 92 -6.92 8.60 26.82
CA ASN A 92 -7.52 7.96 25.64
C ASN A 92 -7.25 8.80 24.40
N TRP A 93 -7.07 8.14 23.26
CA TRP A 93 -6.61 8.79 22.04
C TRP A 93 -7.40 8.33 20.82
N SER A 94 -7.51 9.23 19.85
CA SER A 94 -8.07 8.94 18.54
C SER A 94 -7.05 9.28 17.47
N ALA A 95 -6.84 8.37 16.53
CA ALA A 95 -5.92 8.53 15.43
C ALA A 95 -6.65 8.32 14.10
N LYS A 96 -6.34 9.19 13.14
CA LYS A 96 -6.63 9.00 11.74
C LYS A 96 -5.36 8.48 11.08
N VAL A 97 -5.45 7.29 10.51
CA VAL A 97 -4.39 6.66 9.73
C VAL A 97 -4.80 6.77 8.27
N SER A 98 -3.89 7.23 7.42
CA SER A 98 -4.10 7.32 5.98
C SER A 98 -2.89 6.73 5.26
N GLY A 99 -3.12 6.09 4.13
CA GLY A 99 -2.06 5.57 3.28
C GLY A 99 -2.60 5.16 1.93
N TRP A 100 -1.75 4.53 1.12
CA TRP A 100 -2.14 4.05 -0.21
C TRP A 100 -1.89 2.56 -0.35
N CYS A 101 -2.45 1.93 -1.39
CA CYS A 101 -2.31 0.50 -1.66
C CYS A 101 -2.67 -0.35 -0.43
N PRO A 102 -3.97 -0.48 -0.09
CA PRO A 102 -4.38 -1.33 1.01
C PRO A 102 -3.85 -2.76 0.82
N HIS A 103 -3.37 -3.37 1.90
CA HIS A 103 -2.66 -4.64 1.92
C HIS A 103 -1.39 -4.70 1.05
N CYS A 104 -0.79 -3.54 0.76
CA CYS A 104 0.32 -3.41 -0.18
C CYS A 104 0.00 -4.02 -1.56
N ALA A 105 -1.29 -4.10 -1.92
CA ALA A 105 -1.75 -4.56 -3.21
C ALA A 105 -1.73 -3.39 -4.20
N ILE A 106 -1.13 -3.64 -5.36
CA ILE A 106 -1.02 -2.67 -6.46
C ILE A 106 -1.70 -3.30 -7.66
N GLU A 107 -2.73 -2.64 -8.16
CA GLU A 107 -3.35 -2.98 -9.43
C GLU A 107 -2.67 -2.18 -10.55
N ILE A 108 -2.35 -2.85 -11.65
CA ILE A 108 -1.92 -2.19 -12.89
C ILE A 108 -3.17 -2.07 -13.77
N PRO A 109 -3.75 -0.86 -13.90
CA PRO A 109 -4.96 -0.67 -14.69
C PRO A 109 -4.60 -0.74 -16.17
N PHE A 110 -4.97 -1.85 -16.80
CA PHE A 110 -4.77 -2.06 -18.22
C PHE A 110 -5.88 -1.37 -19.03
N GLY A 111 -5.70 -0.07 -19.26
CA GLY A 111 -6.72 0.79 -19.86
C GLY A 111 -7.83 1.15 -18.88
N LEU A 112 -8.83 1.87 -19.37
CA LEU A 112 -10.02 2.28 -18.62
C LEU A 112 -10.94 1.07 -18.38
N GLN A 113 -11.12 0.70 -17.11
CA GLN A 113 -11.90 -0.49 -16.76
C GLN A 113 -13.38 -0.37 -17.16
N ASP A 114 -13.93 0.85 -17.21
CA ASP A 114 -15.29 1.13 -17.63
C ASP A 114 -15.48 1.13 -19.16
N GLU A 115 -14.40 1.10 -19.95
CA GLU A 115 -14.42 1.12 -21.42
C GLU A 115 -13.84 -0.18 -21.99
N ILE A 116 -14.73 -1.09 -22.40
CA ILE A 116 -14.36 -2.44 -22.82
C ILE A 116 -13.39 -2.47 -24.00
N GLU A 117 -13.45 -1.45 -24.86
CA GLU A 117 -12.62 -1.25 -26.04
C GLU A 117 -11.17 -0.90 -25.69
N ASP A 118 -10.94 -0.27 -24.53
CA ASP A 118 -9.61 0.14 -24.07
C ASP A 118 -8.90 -0.95 -23.25
N TRP A 119 -9.60 -2.05 -22.96
CA TRP A 119 -9.02 -3.18 -22.23
C TRP A 119 -7.82 -3.76 -22.97
N PHE A 120 -6.75 -4.03 -22.22
CA PHE A 120 -5.58 -4.68 -22.78
C PHE A 120 -5.89 -6.10 -23.28
N THR A 121 -5.69 -6.31 -24.58
CA THR A 121 -5.87 -7.61 -25.22
C THR A 121 -4.53 -8.24 -25.57
N VAL A 122 -4.35 -9.51 -25.19
CA VAL A 122 -3.24 -10.34 -25.69
C VAL A 122 -3.66 -10.92 -27.05
N PRO A 123 -2.87 -10.74 -28.14
CA PRO A 123 -3.15 -11.35 -29.43
C PRO A 123 -3.30 -12.87 -29.34
N GLU A 124 -4.04 -13.45 -30.27
CA GLU A 124 -4.19 -14.89 -30.37
C GLU A 124 -2.82 -15.58 -30.53
N GLY A 125 -2.53 -16.54 -29.64
CA GLY A 125 -1.22 -17.21 -29.58
C GLY A 125 -0.10 -16.38 -28.95
N GLY A 126 -0.39 -15.16 -28.50
CA GLY A 126 0.54 -14.31 -27.78
C GLY A 126 0.72 -14.74 -26.31
N SER A 127 1.75 -14.20 -25.67
CA SER A 127 2.02 -14.43 -24.25
C SER A 127 2.29 -13.12 -23.53
N ILE A 128 1.94 -13.07 -22.24
CA ILE A 128 2.29 -11.99 -21.33
C ILE A 128 3.20 -12.55 -20.24
N LYS A 129 4.24 -11.80 -19.88
CA LYS A 129 5.20 -12.18 -18.86
C LYS A 129 5.43 -11.01 -17.91
N ALA A 130 5.33 -11.29 -16.61
CA ALA A 130 5.72 -10.37 -15.56
C ALA A 130 6.97 -10.91 -14.87
N ASP A 131 8.08 -10.19 -14.98
CA ASP A 131 9.32 -10.46 -14.26
C ASP A 131 9.44 -9.48 -13.09
N ILE A 132 9.50 -10.01 -11.87
CA ILE A 132 9.67 -9.21 -10.65
C ILE A 132 11.01 -9.58 -10.02
N THR A 133 11.92 -8.62 -9.97
CA THR A 133 13.26 -8.80 -9.43
C THR A 133 13.40 -7.99 -8.14
N GLY A 134 13.70 -8.65 -7.02
CA GLY A 134 14.05 -7.95 -5.79
C GLY A 134 15.42 -7.28 -5.91
N GLY A 135 15.54 -6.00 -5.56
CA GLY A 135 16.85 -5.35 -5.48
C GLY A 135 17.61 -5.68 -4.19
N SER A 136 18.81 -5.12 -4.05
CA SER A 136 19.75 -5.41 -2.96
C SER A 136 19.19 -5.25 -1.55
N ASP A 137 18.22 -4.36 -1.36
CA ASP A 137 17.64 -4.04 -0.06
C ASP A 137 16.42 -4.92 0.29
N VAL A 138 15.97 -5.77 -0.64
CA VAL A 138 14.87 -6.70 -0.39
C VAL A 138 15.43 -7.87 0.42
N GLY A 139 14.98 -7.99 1.67
CA GLY A 139 15.42 -9.06 2.57
C GLY A 139 15.15 -10.46 2.00
N THR A 140 15.89 -11.45 2.48
CA THR A 140 15.88 -12.84 1.95
C THR A 140 14.58 -13.61 2.20
N SER A 141 13.67 -13.08 3.02
CA SER A 141 12.39 -13.71 3.39
C SER A 141 11.16 -13.03 2.80
N GLN A 142 11.33 -12.01 1.94
CA GLN A 142 10.20 -11.30 1.36
C GLN A 142 9.52 -12.14 0.29
N THR A 143 8.18 -12.06 0.24
CA THR A 143 7.38 -12.76 -0.77
C THR A 143 6.59 -11.75 -1.59
N CYS A 144 6.40 -12.04 -2.86
CA CYS A 144 5.53 -11.31 -3.76
C CYS A 144 4.54 -12.31 -4.37
N GLN A 145 3.28 -11.90 -4.48
CA GLN A 145 2.24 -12.68 -5.11
C GLN A 145 1.68 -11.88 -6.28
N VAL A 146 1.47 -12.55 -7.41
CA VAL A 146 0.88 -11.94 -8.61
C VAL A 146 -0.49 -12.56 -8.81
N PHE A 147 -1.50 -11.71 -8.90
CA PHE A 147 -2.86 -12.09 -9.21
C PHE A 147 -3.16 -11.68 -10.65
N LEU A 148 -3.67 -12.62 -11.44
CA LEU A 148 -4.12 -12.36 -12.81
C LEU A 148 -5.64 -12.32 -12.83
N GLN A 149 -6.20 -11.19 -13.26
CA GLN A 149 -7.63 -11.06 -13.52
C GLN A 149 -7.88 -11.09 -15.03
N GLN A 150 -8.84 -11.92 -15.47
CA GLN A 150 -9.25 -12.02 -16.86
C GLN A 150 -10.71 -11.60 -17.01
N LEU A 151 -10.95 -10.52 -17.73
CA LEU A 151 -12.29 -10.08 -18.11
C LEU A 151 -12.63 -10.64 -19.50
N ARG A 152 -13.89 -11.05 -19.70
CA ARG A 152 -14.39 -11.61 -20.97
C ARG A 152 -15.54 -10.76 -21.50
N ARG A 153 -15.49 -10.47 -22.81
CA ARG A 153 -16.60 -9.83 -23.52
C ARG A 153 -17.65 -10.91 -23.82
N TYR A 154 -18.91 -10.68 -23.47
CA TYR A 154 -20.06 -11.55 -23.78
C TYR A 154 -21.09 -10.76 -24.58
#